data_AF-A0A7D5V476-F1
#
_entry.id   AF-A0A7D5V476-F1
#
_cell.length_a   1.000
_cell.length_b   1.000
_cell.length_c   1.000
_cell.angle_alpha   90.00
_cell.angle_beta   90.00
_cell.angle_gamma   90.00
#
_symmetry.space_group_name_H-M   'P 1'
#
loop_
_entity.id
_entity.type
_entity.pdbx_description
1 polymer ?
#
loop_
_entity_poly.entity_id
_entity_poly.type
_entity_poly.pdbx_seq_one_letter_code
_entity_poly.pdbx_strand_id
1 'polypeptide(L)'
;MHFMPSIAVVLVFGTGSSFSWPTLAVRGLLANVPTFKDADFDTNNAIEILGKRGKKNAAKSATCPTAITKAPATITSAPSSNNTVLRIKGENNKKIKTNGFFGSPNSVQGGFLFTKINMPSNAVGNLEVEYNGTEANTILVAPKMANIQPPAGMVFVDPMTFIVSTAKPPVTGDTLKIDYIFTEAVKSAVDPSLVRVGKLDTAANQWVTDGLGEFEFEKEENEWSQEVSDLNGEWGIFAPVAAGQPGQV
;
A
#
# COMPACT_ATOMS: atom_id res chain seq x y z
N MET A 1 34.84 -6.48 32.22
CA MET A 1 34.72 -5.51 31.12
C MET A 1 35.51 -6.07 29.94
N HIS A 2 34.83 -6.70 28.98
CA HIS A 2 35.46 -7.27 27.78
C HIS A 2 35.10 -6.36 26.60
N PHE A 3 36.12 -5.78 25.98
CA PHE A 3 36.01 -4.95 24.77
C PHE A 3 36.19 -5.88 23.56
N MET A 4 35.18 -5.97 22.70
CA MET A 4 35.34 -6.53 21.35
C MET A 4 35.37 -5.37 20.34
N PRO A 5 36.37 -5.29 19.45
CA PRO A 5 36.30 -4.36 18.33
C PRO A 5 35.45 -4.97 17.20
N SER A 6 34.42 -4.24 16.78
CA SER A 6 33.69 -4.53 15.53
C SER A 6 34.53 -4.11 14.33
N ILE A 7 34.78 -5.05 13.43
CA ILE A 7 35.40 -4.82 12.12
C ILE A 7 34.34 -4.24 11.19
N ALA A 8 34.54 -3.01 10.72
CA ALA A 8 33.75 -2.42 9.65
C ALA A 8 34.28 -2.91 8.29
N VAL A 9 33.44 -3.61 7.53
CA VAL A 9 33.72 -3.93 6.12
C VAL A 9 33.29 -2.73 5.28
N VAL A 10 34.27 -2.01 4.73
CA VAL A 10 34.06 -0.96 3.73
C VAL A 10 33.98 -1.64 2.37
N LEU A 11 32.79 -1.65 1.77
CA LEU A 11 32.60 -2.03 0.37
C LEU A 11 32.79 -0.79 -0.51
N VAL A 12 33.92 -0.76 -1.22
CA VAL A 12 34.20 0.22 -2.27
C VAL A 12 33.66 -0.35 -3.58
N PHE A 13 32.66 0.31 -4.18
CA PHE A 13 32.23 0.02 -5.55
C PHE A 13 33.09 0.84 -6.52
N GLY A 14 34.05 0.16 -7.16
CA GLY A 14 34.79 0.69 -8.29
C GLY A 14 33.95 0.64 -9.57
N THR A 15 34.00 1.71 -10.34
CA THR A 15 33.41 1.83 -11.66
C THR A 15 34.25 1.07 -12.70
N GLY A 16 33.59 0.26 -13.54
CA GLY A 16 34.13 -0.14 -14.84
C GLY A 16 34.21 -1.64 -15.12
N SER A 17 33.60 -1.98 -16.27
CA SER A 17 34.02 -3.03 -17.22
C SER A 17 33.45 -4.45 -17.07
N SER A 18 32.49 -4.74 -17.96
CA SER A 18 32.27 -6.01 -18.68
C SER A 18 32.32 -7.33 -17.90
N PHE A 19 31.13 -7.82 -17.53
CA PHE A 19 30.93 -9.20 -17.07
C PHE A 19 30.91 -10.19 -18.24
N SER A 20 32.01 -10.93 -18.39
CA SER A 20 32.09 -12.19 -19.13
C SER A 20 31.85 -13.34 -18.16
N TRP A 21 30.83 -14.16 -18.39
CA TRP A 21 30.57 -15.37 -17.60
C TRP A 21 31.57 -16.47 -17.97
N PRO A 22 32.21 -17.16 -17.02
CA PRO A 22 32.93 -18.38 -17.33
C PRO A 22 31.94 -19.53 -17.54
N THR A 23 32.01 -20.16 -18.71
CA THR A 23 31.36 -21.44 -19.02
C THR A 23 32.02 -22.54 -18.19
N LEU A 24 31.34 -22.99 -17.12
CA LEU A 24 31.73 -24.20 -16.40
C LEU A 24 31.06 -25.41 -17.07
N ALA A 25 31.85 -26.18 -17.82
CA ALA A 25 31.41 -27.46 -18.36
C ALA A 25 31.33 -28.50 -17.23
N VAL A 26 30.11 -28.83 -16.80
CA VAL A 26 29.84 -30.01 -15.97
C VAL A 26 29.13 -31.05 -16.82
N ARG A 27 29.88 -32.07 -17.25
CA ARG A 27 29.35 -33.33 -17.75
C ARG A 27 28.83 -34.12 -16.55
N GLY A 28 27.52 -34.16 -16.36
CA GLY A 28 26.84 -35.04 -15.42
C GLY A 28 25.49 -35.45 -15.98
N LEU A 29 25.23 -36.76 -16.04
CA LEU A 29 23.95 -37.32 -16.47
C LEU A 29 22.80 -36.71 -15.67
N LEU A 30 21.81 -36.14 -16.35
CA LEU A 30 20.53 -35.76 -15.76
C LEU A 30 19.75 -37.02 -15.37
N ALA A 31 19.48 -37.18 -14.07
CA ALA A 31 18.45 -38.08 -13.60
C ALA A 31 17.08 -37.49 -13.90
N ASN A 32 16.17 -38.35 -14.33
CA ASN A 32 14.77 -38.13 -14.70
C ASN A 32 14.05 -37.10 -13.80
N VAL A 33 13.62 -35.97 -14.38
CA VAL A 33 12.60 -35.11 -13.79
C VAL A 33 11.24 -35.65 -14.22
N PRO A 34 10.35 -36.08 -13.30
CA PRO A 34 9.02 -36.52 -13.67
C PRO A 34 8.21 -35.34 -14.24
N THR A 35 7.73 -35.52 -15.46
CA THR A 35 6.81 -34.58 -16.13
C THR A 35 5.44 -34.61 -15.48
N PHE A 36 4.82 -33.44 -15.44
CA PHE A 36 3.56 -33.09 -14.78
C PHE A 36 2.32 -33.77 -15.41
N LYS A 37 2.19 -35.09 -15.28
CA LYS A 37 0.96 -35.81 -15.70
C LYS A 37 0.40 -36.86 -14.73
N ASP A 38 1.05 -37.12 -13.60
CA ASP A 38 0.57 -38.14 -12.64
C ASP A 38 0.30 -37.55 -11.24
N ALA A 39 -0.50 -36.48 -11.18
CA ALA A 39 -1.06 -36.00 -9.92
C ALA A 39 -2.58 -36.21 -9.94
N ASP A 40 -3.02 -37.41 -9.56
CA ASP A 40 -4.40 -37.68 -9.15
C ASP A 40 -4.64 -36.92 -7.83
N PHE A 41 -5.33 -35.79 -7.92
CA PHE A 41 -5.84 -35.07 -6.76
C PHE A 41 -7.13 -35.73 -6.28
N ASP A 42 -7.03 -36.59 -5.27
CA ASP A 42 -8.18 -37.09 -4.51
C ASP A 42 -8.73 -35.95 -3.62
N THR A 43 -9.91 -35.45 -3.96
CA THR A 43 -10.57 -34.31 -3.30
C THR A 43 -11.26 -34.66 -1.99
N ASN A 44 -10.99 -35.82 -1.40
CA ASN A 44 -11.71 -36.29 -0.19
C ASN A 44 -10.98 -36.12 1.15
N ASN A 45 -9.77 -35.53 1.20
CA ASN A 45 -8.98 -35.46 2.44
C ASN A 45 -8.70 -34.04 2.96
N ALA A 46 -9.71 -33.18 2.96
CA ALA A 46 -9.58 -31.84 3.54
C ALA A 46 -10.77 -31.45 4.44
N ILE A 47 -11.24 -32.35 5.31
CA ILE A 47 -12.06 -31.97 6.49
C ILE A 47 -11.77 -32.95 7.64
N GLU A 48 -10.75 -32.69 8.48
CA GLU A 48 -10.75 -33.23 9.86
C GLU A 48 -9.72 -32.58 10.79
N ILE A 49 -9.95 -31.35 11.25
CA ILE A 49 -9.42 -30.92 12.56
C ILE A 49 -10.48 -30.03 13.25
N LEU A 50 -11.48 -30.65 13.89
CA LEU A 50 -11.99 -30.21 15.21
C LEU A 50 -13.05 -31.20 15.75
N GLY A 51 -12.81 -31.73 16.95
CA GLY A 51 -13.88 -32.04 17.91
C GLY A 51 -14.49 -33.44 17.90
N LYS A 52 -13.91 -34.34 18.71
CA LYS A 52 -14.57 -35.56 19.20
C LYS A 52 -15.88 -35.23 19.94
N ARG A 53 -17.00 -35.83 19.53
CA ARG A 53 -18.12 -36.24 20.42
C ARG A 53 -18.72 -37.54 19.89
N GLY A 54 -18.70 -38.59 20.72
CA GLY A 54 -19.35 -39.86 20.43
C GLY A 54 -20.76 -39.95 21.00
N LYS A 55 -21.69 -40.57 20.27
CA LYS A 55 -22.33 -41.87 20.59
C LYS A 55 -23.56 -42.13 19.69
N LYS A 56 -23.48 -43.26 18.98
CA LYS A 56 -24.52 -44.28 18.68
C LYS A 56 -25.97 -43.82 18.37
N ASN A 57 -26.45 -44.16 17.16
CA ASN A 57 -27.29 -45.35 16.94
C ASN A 57 -27.61 -45.56 15.45
N ALA A 58 -27.96 -46.81 15.15
CA ALA A 58 -27.96 -47.47 13.86
C ALA A 58 -29.20 -47.22 12.97
N ALA A 59 -29.00 -47.57 11.69
CA ALA A 59 -29.88 -48.36 10.84
C ALA A 59 -30.75 -47.65 9.76
N LYS A 60 -30.37 -47.97 8.51
CA LYS A 60 -31.20 -48.61 7.46
C LYS A 60 -31.95 -47.72 6.44
N SER A 61 -31.59 -48.02 5.19
CA SER A 61 -32.39 -48.09 3.96
C SER A 61 -32.39 -46.90 3.00
N ALA A 62 -32.05 -47.26 1.76
CA ALA A 62 -32.16 -46.52 0.53
C ALA A 62 -33.60 -46.17 0.18
N THR A 63 -33.82 -45.03 -0.50
CA THR A 63 -34.57 -44.92 -1.77
C THR A 63 -34.27 -43.54 -2.40
N CYS A 64 -34.03 -43.51 -3.72
CA CYS A 64 -34.07 -42.30 -4.56
C CYS A 64 -35.53 -42.09 -5.04
N PRO A 65 -36.01 -40.85 -5.21
CA PRO A 65 -36.34 -40.45 -6.58
C PRO A 65 -36.16 -38.95 -6.93
N THR A 66 -35.72 -38.76 -8.17
CA THR A 66 -36.16 -37.76 -9.19
C THR A 66 -35.92 -36.26 -9.01
N ALA A 67 -35.42 -35.68 -10.11
CA ALA A 67 -34.95 -34.32 -10.35
C ALA A 67 -36.02 -33.22 -10.34
N ILE A 68 -35.66 -32.02 -9.87
CA ILE A 68 -36.19 -30.72 -10.32
C ILE A 68 -35.07 -29.66 -10.32
N THR A 69 -34.98 -28.99 -11.47
CA THR A 69 -34.26 -27.77 -11.88
C THR A 69 -33.93 -26.71 -10.81
N LYS A 70 -32.68 -26.24 -10.77
CA LYS A 70 -32.34 -24.81 -10.54
C LYS A 70 -30.92 -24.47 -11.00
N ALA A 71 -30.80 -23.38 -11.76
CA ALA A 71 -29.54 -22.81 -12.27
C ALA A 71 -28.57 -22.45 -11.12
N PRO A 72 -27.24 -22.58 -11.32
CA PRO A 72 -26.27 -22.22 -10.30
C PRO A 72 -26.29 -20.70 -10.07
N ALA A 73 -26.54 -20.31 -8.82
CA ALA A 73 -26.39 -18.95 -8.36
C ALA A 73 -24.91 -18.56 -8.44
N THR A 74 -24.62 -17.49 -9.17
CA THR A 74 -23.34 -16.79 -9.15
C THR A 74 -22.98 -16.46 -7.71
N ILE A 75 -21.89 -17.04 -7.24
CA ILE A 75 -21.27 -16.70 -5.96
C ILE A 75 -20.57 -15.37 -6.19
N THR A 76 -21.27 -14.26 -5.95
CA THR A 76 -20.61 -12.96 -5.83
C THR A 76 -19.88 -12.99 -4.48
N SER A 77 -18.64 -13.45 -4.49
CA SER A 77 -17.71 -13.25 -3.38
C SER A 77 -17.46 -11.75 -3.26
N ALA A 78 -18.14 -11.12 -2.32
CA ALA A 78 -17.81 -9.78 -1.87
C ALA A 78 -16.34 -9.78 -1.41
N PRO A 79 -15.53 -8.77 -1.77
CA PRO A 79 -14.18 -8.66 -1.23
C PRO A 79 -14.27 -8.53 0.31
N SER A 80 -13.54 -9.39 1.01
CA SER A 80 -13.39 -9.36 2.46
C SER A 80 -12.74 -8.04 2.87
N SER A 81 -13.51 -7.15 3.49
CA SER A 81 -12.98 -5.94 4.11
C SER A 81 -12.21 -6.31 5.37
N ASN A 82 -10.91 -6.54 5.24
CA ASN A 82 -10.02 -6.76 6.39
C ASN A 82 -9.69 -5.45 7.14
N ASN A 83 -10.39 -4.35 6.86
CA ASN A 83 -10.18 -3.08 7.56
C ASN A 83 -10.89 -3.13 8.92
N THR A 84 -10.07 -3.19 9.98
CA THR A 84 -10.54 -2.99 11.34
C THR A 84 -11.01 -1.54 11.48
N VAL A 85 -12.32 -1.34 11.62
CA VAL A 85 -12.90 -0.02 11.88
C VAL A 85 -12.67 0.33 13.35
N LEU A 86 -11.77 1.27 13.63
CA LEU A 86 -11.61 1.85 14.96
C LEU A 86 -12.49 3.10 15.06
N ARG A 87 -13.63 2.98 15.74
CA ARG A 87 -14.45 4.14 16.12
C ARG A 87 -13.84 4.78 17.37
N ILE A 88 -13.22 5.95 17.24
CA ILE A 88 -12.74 6.72 18.39
C ILE A 88 -13.91 7.50 18.99
N LYS A 89 -14.15 7.31 20.28
CA LYS A 89 -15.17 8.07 21.04
C LYS A 89 -14.56 9.41 21.45
N GLY A 90 -15.02 10.53 20.88
CA GLY A 90 -14.68 11.87 21.37
C GLY A 90 -14.47 12.94 20.30
N GLU A 91 -14.14 12.55 19.06
CA GLU A 91 -14.23 13.44 17.91
C GLU A 91 -15.65 13.38 17.35
N ASN A 92 -16.13 14.48 16.78
CA ASN A 92 -17.45 14.58 16.13
C ASN A 92 -17.74 13.27 15.37
N ASN A 93 -18.91 12.66 15.57
CA ASN A 93 -19.33 11.31 15.15
C ASN A 93 -19.28 11.00 13.62
N LYS A 94 -18.39 11.64 12.84
CA LYS A 94 -18.30 11.59 11.39
C LYS A 94 -16.92 11.20 10.85
N LYS A 95 -15.87 11.06 11.68
CA LYS A 95 -14.54 10.59 11.24
C LYS A 95 -14.26 9.16 11.72
N ILE A 96 -13.77 8.28 10.83
CA ILE A 96 -13.26 6.95 11.15
C ILE A 96 -11.82 6.81 10.68
N LYS A 97 -10.97 6.19 11.51
CA LYS A 97 -9.60 5.81 11.12
C LYS A 97 -9.57 4.32 10.79
N THR A 98 -8.90 3.96 9.70
CA THR A 98 -8.71 2.58 9.26
C THR A 98 -7.26 2.36 8.88
N ASN A 99 -6.74 1.16 9.12
CA ASN A 99 -5.43 0.77 8.60
C ASN A 99 -5.60 0.28 7.16
N GLY A 100 -4.80 0.83 6.25
CA GLY A 100 -4.74 0.42 4.86
C GLY A 100 -3.58 -0.55 4.58
N PHE A 101 -3.61 -1.13 3.39
CA PHE A 101 -2.59 -2.04 2.91
C PHE A 101 -2.15 -1.65 1.50
N PHE A 102 -0.84 -1.57 1.29
CA PHE A 102 -0.30 -1.32 -0.04
C PHE A 102 -0.67 -2.43 -1.01
N GLY A 103 -0.97 -2.06 -2.25
CA GLY A 103 -1.33 -2.98 -3.34
C GLY A 103 -2.65 -3.74 -3.14
N SER A 104 -3.42 -3.42 -2.09
CA SER A 104 -4.68 -4.08 -1.77
C SER A 104 -5.84 -3.09 -1.77
N PRO A 105 -7.07 -3.51 -2.15
CA PRO A 105 -8.27 -2.68 -2.06
C PRO A 105 -8.54 -2.16 -0.64
N ASN A 106 -8.61 -0.84 -0.47
CA ASN A 106 -9.03 -0.19 0.78
C ASN A 106 -10.44 0.38 0.59
N SER A 107 -11.45 -0.28 1.12
CA SER A 107 -12.85 0.16 0.98
C SER A 107 -13.19 1.30 1.93
N VAL A 108 -13.87 2.31 1.40
CA VAL A 108 -14.39 3.46 2.15
C VAL A 108 -15.90 3.57 1.95
N GLN A 109 -16.60 4.03 2.99
CA GLN A 109 -18.05 4.19 2.94
C GLN A 109 -18.40 5.56 2.36
N GLY A 110 -19.56 5.64 1.72
CA GLY A 110 -20.14 6.91 1.28
C GLY A 110 -20.98 7.57 2.38
N GLY A 111 -21.85 8.48 1.98
CA GLY A 111 -22.76 9.19 2.88
C GLY A 111 -22.05 10.25 3.73
N PHE A 112 -20.95 10.81 3.23
CA PHE A 112 -20.10 11.77 3.95
C PHE A 112 -19.58 11.22 5.28
N LEU A 113 -19.25 9.92 5.29
CA LEU A 113 -18.49 9.33 6.38
C LEU A 113 -17.00 9.54 6.10
N PHE A 114 -16.43 10.50 6.80
CA PHE A 114 -15.04 10.86 6.66
C PHE A 114 -14.15 9.69 7.10
N THR A 115 -13.37 9.15 6.18
CA THR A 115 -12.51 7.98 6.41
C THR A 115 -11.05 8.36 6.17
N LYS A 116 -10.23 8.17 7.20
CA LYS A 116 -8.78 8.32 7.20
C LYS A 116 -8.13 6.94 7.02
N ILE A 117 -7.49 6.67 5.89
CA ILE A 117 -6.80 5.39 5.63
C ILE A 117 -5.31 5.56 5.93
N ASN A 118 -4.86 5.03 7.07
CA ASN A 118 -3.47 5.03 7.46
C ASN A 118 -2.69 3.93 6.74
N MET A 119 -1.79 4.32 5.84
CA MET A 119 -0.91 3.37 5.15
C MET A 119 0.25 2.96 6.06
N PRO A 120 0.89 1.79 5.80
CA PRO A 120 2.06 1.37 6.56
C PRO A 120 3.17 2.43 6.54
N SER A 121 3.80 2.67 7.69
CA SER A 121 4.87 3.65 7.85
C SER A 121 6.24 3.15 7.37
N ASN A 122 7.13 4.10 7.08
CA ASN A 122 8.55 3.89 6.87
C ASN A 122 9.36 4.75 7.87
N ALA A 123 10.68 4.89 7.64
CA ALA A 123 11.55 5.67 8.52
C ALA A 123 11.29 7.20 8.48
N VAL A 124 10.63 7.69 7.44
CA VAL A 124 10.33 9.11 7.20
C VAL A 124 8.97 9.47 7.78
N GLY A 125 7.95 8.62 7.56
CA GLY A 125 6.57 8.87 7.97
C GLY A 125 5.60 7.84 7.41
N ASN A 126 4.34 8.24 7.27
CA ASN A 126 3.31 7.47 6.59
C ASN A 126 2.34 8.37 5.81
N LEU A 127 1.86 7.84 4.69
CA LEU A 127 0.73 8.42 3.96
C LEU A 127 -0.57 8.12 4.71
N GLU A 128 -1.44 9.13 4.83
CA GLU A 128 -2.85 8.97 5.17
C GLU A 128 -3.69 9.48 3.99
N VAL A 129 -4.59 8.64 3.47
CA VAL A 129 -5.52 9.05 2.40
C VAL A 129 -6.88 9.30 3.01
N GLU A 130 -7.39 10.52 2.87
CA GLU A 130 -8.70 10.90 3.39
C GLU A 130 -9.77 10.88 2.31
N TYR A 131 -10.89 10.25 2.63
CA TYR A 131 -12.06 10.19 1.77
C TYR A 131 -13.31 10.55 2.54
N ASN A 132 -13.99 11.60 2.11
CA ASN A 132 -15.30 12.00 2.60
C ASN A 132 -16.22 12.26 1.42
N GLY A 133 -16.67 11.17 0.80
CA GLY A 133 -17.52 11.24 -0.38
C GLY A 133 -18.98 10.87 -0.15
N THR A 134 -19.79 11.25 -1.13
CA THR A 134 -21.21 10.87 -1.22
C THR A 134 -21.41 9.37 -1.43
N GLU A 135 -20.57 8.74 -2.26
CA GLU A 135 -20.65 7.33 -2.59
C GLU A 135 -19.57 6.49 -1.89
N ALA A 136 -19.83 5.20 -1.71
CA ALA A 136 -18.76 4.27 -1.32
C ALA A 136 -17.77 4.10 -2.48
N ASN A 137 -16.49 3.95 -2.13
CA ASN A 137 -15.39 3.81 -3.09
C ASN A 137 -14.39 2.74 -2.64
N THR A 138 -13.44 2.43 -3.52
CA THR A 138 -12.29 1.58 -3.23
C THR A 138 -11.04 2.33 -3.63
N ILE A 139 -10.10 2.46 -2.71
CA ILE A 139 -8.84 3.18 -2.88
C ILE A 139 -7.71 2.16 -2.91
N LEU A 140 -6.90 2.19 -3.96
CA LEU A 140 -5.64 1.46 -4.05
C LEU A 140 -4.50 2.44 -3.85
N VAL A 141 -3.52 2.04 -3.05
CA VAL A 141 -2.28 2.77 -2.85
C VAL A 141 -1.12 1.84 -3.16
N ALA A 142 -0.26 2.21 -4.10
CA ALA A 142 0.95 1.46 -4.45
C ALA A 142 2.17 2.35 -4.25
N PRO A 143 3.08 1.99 -3.33
CA PRO A 143 4.29 2.75 -3.12
C PRO A 143 5.33 2.39 -4.19
N LYS A 144 6.19 3.34 -4.52
CA LYS A 144 7.23 3.20 -5.52
C LYS A 144 8.44 4.03 -5.10
N MET A 145 9.64 3.61 -5.46
CA MET A 145 10.82 4.47 -5.31
C MET A 145 10.77 5.58 -6.36
N ALA A 146 10.98 6.83 -5.94
CA ALA A 146 11.06 7.96 -6.84
C ALA A 146 12.08 7.70 -7.95
N ASN A 147 11.65 7.88 -9.20
CA ASN A 147 12.49 7.73 -10.39
C ASN A 147 12.42 8.95 -11.32
N ILE A 148 11.58 9.93 -10.98
CA ILE A 148 11.49 11.23 -11.65
C ILE A 148 12.13 12.26 -10.72
N GLN A 149 13.01 13.09 -11.28
CA GLN A 149 13.71 14.14 -10.53
C GLN A 149 12.71 15.08 -9.84
N PRO A 150 12.99 15.55 -8.60
CA PRO A 150 12.12 16.49 -7.91
C PRO A 150 12.05 17.84 -8.66
N PRO A 151 11.08 18.72 -8.31
CA PRO A 151 11.05 20.09 -8.83
C PRO A 151 12.40 20.81 -8.65
N ALA A 152 12.72 21.73 -9.56
CA ALA A 152 13.96 22.49 -9.48
C ALA A 152 14.07 23.22 -8.13
N GLY A 153 15.21 23.07 -7.45
CA GLY A 153 15.45 23.67 -6.13
C GLY A 153 14.81 22.90 -4.96
N MET A 154 14.22 21.73 -5.21
CA MET A 154 13.66 20.86 -4.17
C MET A 154 14.34 19.49 -4.14
N VAL A 155 14.15 18.78 -3.03
CA VAL A 155 14.53 17.37 -2.82
C VAL A 155 13.33 16.59 -2.31
N PHE A 156 13.35 15.28 -2.52
CA PHE A 156 12.41 14.38 -1.86
C PHE A 156 12.68 14.35 -0.35
N VAL A 157 11.62 14.52 0.45
CA VAL A 157 11.65 14.27 1.90
C VAL A 157 11.52 12.77 2.17
N ASP A 158 10.57 12.12 1.50
CA ASP A 158 10.47 10.67 1.42
C ASP A 158 10.95 10.22 0.02
N PRO A 159 11.94 9.33 -0.11
CA PRO A 159 12.31 8.76 -1.41
C PRO A 159 11.23 7.85 -2.00
N MET A 160 10.18 7.51 -1.25
CA MET A 160 8.99 6.82 -1.75
C MET A 160 7.95 7.81 -2.27
N THR A 161 7.34 7.45 -3.39
CA THR A 161 6.15 8.08 -3.96
C THR A 161 4.97 7.13 -3.88
N PHE A 162 3.76 7.66 -3.92
CA PHE A 162 2.54 6.89 -3.69
C PHE A 162 1.59 7.06 -4.87
N ILE A 163 1.37 5.97 -5.60
CA ILE A 163 0.35 5.93 -6.65
C ILE A 163 -0.98 5.62 -5.98
N VAL A 164 -1.90 6.58 -6.01
CA VAL A 164 -3.24 6.45 -5.49
C VAL A 164 -4.21 6.32 -6.65
N SER A 165 -5.16 5.40 -6.56
CA SER A 165 -6.26 5.28 -7.53
C SER A 165 -7.58 4.96 -6.84
N THR A 166 -8.67 5.48 -7.39
CA THR A 166 -10.03 5.25 -6.91
C THR A 166 -10.83 4.43 -7.93
N ALA A 167 -11.70 3.54 -7.47
CA ALA A 167 -12.56 2.74 -8.35
C ALA A 167 -13.67 3.57 -9.01
N LYS A 168 -14.05 4.69 -8.38
CA LYS A 168 -15.01 5.66 -8.90
C LYS A 168 -14.39 7.06 -8.90
N PRO A 169 -14.75 7.91 -9.88
CA PRO A 169 -14.32 9.30 -9.88
C PRO A 169 -14.93 10.07 -8.69
N PRO A 170 -14.28 11.15 -8.23
CA PRO A 170 -14.85 12.04 -7.24
C PRO A 170 -16.09 12.77 -7.77
N VAL A 171 -17.01 13.12 -6.87
CA VAL A 171 -18.21 13.90 -7.17
C VAL A 171 -18.07 15.29 -6.55
N THR A 172 -18.69 16.31 -7.15
CA THR A 172 -18.73 17.67 -6.58
C THR A 172 -19.27 17.64 -5.15
N GLY A 173 -18.51 18.20 -4.22
CA GLY A 173 -18.83 18.23 -2.79
C GLY A 173 -18.18 17.11 -1.98
N ASP A 174 -17.50 16.15 -2.61
CA ASP A 174 -16.59 15.24 -1.90
C ASP A 174 -15.39 16.04 -1.35
N THR A 175 -14.93 15.69 -0.15
CA THR A 175 -13.66 16.20 0.42
C THR A 175 -12.64 15.08 0.39
N LEU A 176 -11.49 15.33 -0.24
CA LEU A 176 -10.43 14.35 -0.46
C LEU A 176 -9.10 14.95 -0.03
N LYS A 177 -8.29 14.20 0.70
CA LYS A 177 -6.95 14.68 1.08
C LYS A 177 -5.86 13.62 0.92
N ILE A 178 -4.67 14.14 0.65
CA ILE A 178 -3.40 13.43 0.70
C ILE A 178 -2.64 14.01 1.89
N ASP A 179 -2.65 13.28 2.99
CA ASP A 179 -1.99 13.66 4.21
C ASP A 179 -0.70 12.85 4.37
N TYR A 180 0.32 13.48 4.95
CA TYR A 180 1.58 12.81 5.24
C TYR A 180 2.04 13.14 6.65
N ILE A 181 1.97 12.13 7.51
CA ILE A 181 2.38 12.21 8.91
C ILE A 181 3.87 11.90 8.97
N PHE A 182 4.69 12.89 9.30
CA PHE A 182 6.15 12.77 9.32
C PHE A 182 6.69 12.55 10.73
N THR A 183 7.86 11.92 10.80
CA THR A 183 8.54 11.63 12.07
C THR A 183 9.28 12.86 12.63
N GLU A 184 9.58 12.84 13.93
CA GLU A 184 10.46 13.86 14.56
C GLU A 184 11.85 13.94 13.92
N ALA A 185 12.35 12.84 13.33
CA ALA A 185 13.59 12.84 12.59
C ALA A 185 13.53 13.75 11.35
N VAL A 186 12.40 13.72 10.64
CA VAL A 186 12.14 14.61 9.50
C VAL A 186 12.02 16.06 9.95
N LYS A 187 11.29 16.31 11.04
CA LYS A 187 11.15 17.65 11.65
C LYS A 187 12.50 18.29 12.00
N SER A 188 13.49 17.48 12.32
CA SER A 188 14.86 17.92 12.64
C SER A 188 15.73 18.11 11.40
N ALA A 189 15.38 17.50 10.27
CA ALA A 189 16.16 17.50 9.04
C ALA A 189 15.72 18.58 8.03
N VAL A 190 14.43 18.93 8.01
CA VAL A 190 13.86 19.93 7.11
C VAL A 190 12.99 20.91 7.89
N ASP A 191 12.79 22.12 7.35
CA ASP A 191 11.76 23.04 7.85
C ASP A 191 10.38 22.59 7.35
N PRO A 192 9.49 22.06 8.22
CA PRO A 192 8.20 21.55 7.79
C PRO A 192 7.28 22.62 7.19
N SER A 193 7.47 23.89 7.51
CA SER A 193 6.66 24.98 6.94
C SER A 193 6.95 25.23 5.47
N LEU A 194 8.12 24.78 4.99
CA LEU A 194 8.56 24.93 3.62
C LEU A 194 8.29 23.69 2.75
N VAL A 195 7.87 22.58 3.37
CA VAL A 195 7.55 21.34 2.66
C VAL A 195 6.28 21.51 1.84
N ARG A 196 6.22 20.81 0.70
CA ARG A 196 5.06 20.73 -0.18
C ARG A 196 4.75 19.29 -0.53
N VAL A 197 3.46 18.98 -0.60
CA VAL A 197 2.96 17.77 -1.27
C VAL A 197 2.89 18.07 -2.76
N GLY A 198 3.35 17.15 -3.60
CA GLY A 198 3.31 17.29 -5.04
C GLY A 198 2.66 16.11 -5.73
N LYS A 199 2.13 16.37 -6.92
CA LYS A 199 1.52 15.37 -7.82
C LYS A 199 2.34 15.30 -9.11
N LEU A 200 2.58 14.09 -9.61
CA LEU A 200 3.26 13.90 -10.88
C LEU A 200 2.30 14.27 -12.03
N ASP A 201 2.69 15.25 -12.84
CA ASP A 201 2.13 15.44 -14.17
C ASP A 201 2.80 14.42 -15.11
N THR A 202 2.06 13.37 -15.44
CA THR A 202 2.53 12.30 -16.31
C THR A 202 2.75 12.74 -17.76
N ALA A 203 2.07 13.80 -18.21
CA ALA A 203 2.22 14.31 -19.58
C ALA A 203 3.52 15.08 -19.73
N ALA A 204 3.86 15.92 -18.74
CA ALA A 204 5.13 16.64 -18.70
C ALA A 204 6.29 15.82 -18.12
N ASN A 205 5.99 14.70 -17.46
CA ASN A 205 6.93 13.89 -16.67
C ASN A 205 7.67 14.73 -15.62
N GLN A 206 6.92 15.58 -14.92
CA GLN A 206 7.41 16.53 -13.92
C GLN A 206 6.48 16.60 -12.72
N TRP A 207 7.03 16.91 -11.56
CA TRP A 207 6.26 17.13 -10.35
C TRP A 207 5.70 18.55 -10.31
N VAL A 208 4.43 18.66 -9.95
CA VAL A 208 3.73 19.92 -9.71
C VAL A 208 3.41 20.00 -8.21
N THR A 209 3.69 21.15 -7.59
CA THR A 209 3.40 21.41 -6.16
C THR A 209 2.36 22.51 -5.96
N ASP A 210 1.98 23.20 -7.04
CA ASP A 210 1.04 24.32 -7.01
C ASP A 210 -0.28 23.94 -7.70
N GLY A 211 -1.37 24.59 -7.30
CA GLY A 211 -2.68 24.39 -7.94
C GLY A 211 -3.30 23.00 -7.71
N LEU A 212 -2.83 22.26 -6.70
CA LEU A 212 -3.37 20.94 -6.33
C LEU A 212 -4.59 21.01 -5.42
N GLY A 213 -4.81 22.17 -4.77
CA GLY A 213 -5.87 22.45 -3.81
C GLY A 213 -5.30 23.15 -2.57
N GLU A 214 -5.94 23.01 -1.42
CA GLU A 214 -5.52 23.67 -0.18
C GLU A 214 -4.44 22.86 0.54
N PHE A 215 -3.34 23.52 0.92
CA PHE A 215 -2.26 22.93 1.70
C PHE A 215 -2.30 23.48 3.12
N GLU A 216 -2.18 22.60 4.11
CA GLU A 216 -2.09 22.93 5.52
C GLU A 216 -0.91 22.19 6.16
N PHE A 217 -0.16 22.90 7.02
CA PHE A 217 0.83 22.28 7.89
C PHE A 217 0.25 22.23 9.32
N GLU A 218 -0.11 21.04 9.76
CA GLU A 218 -0.65 20.78 11.09
C GLU A 218 0.50 20.48 12.06
N LYS A 219 0.97 21.53 12.72
CA LYS A 219 2.19 21.48 13.55
C LYS A 219 2.07 20.52 14.73
N GLU A 220 0.89 20.42 15.30
CA GLU A 220 0.59 19.60 16.48
C GLU A 220 0.54 18.10 16.13
N GLU A 221 0.21 17.75 14.88
CA GLU A 221 0.10 16.37 14.40
C GLU A 221 1.35 15.90 13.64
N ASN A 222 2.31 16.79 13.40
CA ASN A 222 3.44 16.57 12.48
C ASN A 222 2.93 16.08 11.11
N GLU A 223 1.97 16.81 10.56
CA GLU A 223 1.26 16.39 9.36
C GLU A 223 1.25 17.50 8.32
N TRP A 224 1.51 17.11 7.07
CA TRP A 224 1.23 17.94 5.91
C TRP A 224 -0.05 17.44 5.26
N SER A 225 -1.07 18.30 5.23
CA SER A 225 -2.37 17.99 4.64
C SER A 225 -2.54 18.70 3.32
N GLN A 226 -2.90 17.95 2.28
CA GLN A 226 -3.18 18.47 0.95
C GLN A 226 -4.59 18.07 0.55
N GLU A 227 -5.54 19.01 0.63
CA GLU A 227 -6.87 18.85 0.06
C GLU A 227 -6.79 18.93 -1.47
N VAL A 228 -7.51 18.04 -2.15
CA VAL A 228 -7.43 17.85 -3.61
C VAL A 228 -8.80 17.60 -4.21
N SER A 229 -8.97 17.94 -5.48
CA SER A 229 -10.20 17.61 -6.23
C SER A 229 -10.22 16.16 -6.73
N ASP A 230 -9.06 15.51 -6.81
CA ASP A 230 -8.90 14.15 -7.32
C ASP A 230 -7.67 13.46 -6.71
N LEU A 231 -7.92 12.34 -6.01
CA LEU A 231 -6.90 11.48 -5.42
C LEU A 231 -6.06 10.73 -6.46
N ASN A 232 -6.57 10.51 -7.67
CA ASN A 232 -5.88 9.67 -8.67
C ASN A 232 -4.57 10.32 -9.12
N GLY A 233 -3.44 9.63 -8.95
CA GLY A 233 -2.12 10.11 -9.39
C GLY A 233 -0.96 9.54 -8.59
N GLU A 234 0.26 9.92 -8.96
CA GLU A 234 1.47 9.64 -8.17
C GLU A 234 1.79 10.87 -7.31
N TRP A 235 1.96 10.67 -6.00
CA TRP A 235 2.16 11.71 -4.99
C TRP A 235 3.55 11.61 -4.36
N GLY A 236 4.15 12.76 -4.05
CA GLY A 236 5.48 12.85 -3.42
C GLY A 236 5.57 14.03 -2.46
N ILE A 237 6.57 14.00 -1.58
CA ILE A 237 6.80 15.02 -0.55
C ILE A 237 8.13 15.72 -0.79
N PHE A 238 8.12 17.05 -0.85
CA PHE A 238 9.25 17.86 -1.30
C PHE A 238 9.63 18.93 -0.30
N ALA A 239 10.93 19.12 -0.07
CA ALA A 239 11.47 20.25 0.68
C ALA A 239 12.40 21.07 -0.22
N PRO A 240 12.50 22.40 -0.03
CA PRO A 240 13.58 23.16 -0.65
C PRO A 240 14.94 22.59 -0.27
N VAL A 241 15.86 22.59 -1.23
CA VAL A 241 17.27 22.29 -0.95
C VAL A 241 17.76 23.29 0.09
N ALA A 242 18.22 22.80 1.24
CA ALA A 242 18.87 23.68 2.21
C ALA A 242 20.09 24.33 1.56
N ALA A 243 20.28 25.64 1.75
CA ALA A 243 21.42 26.35 1.19
C ALA A 243 22.74 25.64 1.58
N GLY A 244 23.40 25.01 0.59
CA GLY A 244 24.64 24.25 0.78
C GLY A 244 24.56 22.74 0.64
N GLN A 245 23.39 22.14 0.36
CA GLN A 245 23.35 20.74 -0.12
C GLN A 245 23.49 20.71 -1.66
N PRO A 246 24.55 20.07 -2.20
CA PRO A 246 24.64 19.86 -3.63
C PRO A 246 23.50 18.95 -4.07
N GLY A 247 22.72 19.42 -5.05
CA GLY A 247 21.70 18.60 -5.70
C GLY A 247 22.33 17.27 -6.14
N GLN A 248 21.70 16.15 -5.76
CA GLN A 248 22.11 14.84 -6.22
C GLN A 248 21.82 14.77 -7.73
N VAL A 249 22.84 15.08 -8.52
CA VAL A 249 22.95 14.76 -9.95
C VAL A 249 23.20 13.28 -10.15
#